data_AF-A0A2G0WL31-F1
#
_entry.id   AF-A0A2G0WL31-F1
#
_cell.length_a   1.000
_cell.length_b   1.000
_cell.length_c   1.000
_cell.angle_alpha   90.00
_cell.angle_beta   90.00
_cell.angle_gamma   90.00
#
_symmetry.space_group_name_H-M   'P 1'
#
loop_
_entity.id
_entity.type
_entity.pdbx_description
1 polymer ?
#
loop_
_entity_poly.entity_id
_entity_poly.type
_entity_poly.pdbx_seq_one_letter_code
_entity_poly.pdbx_strand_id
1 'polypeptide(L)'
;MKATLSSLAALLFSFSLSNHAIARPADPLHVSGDYTCTGFDSHDGAFTGVLTFTVDERASHFAQSFGAYTFTFKVKVGEHASTFSGYAAAQGQSLAMYFANDSEDAPTDRGVGMALITHDQDTEGKFITTLHKSYYLPDYMRTSKEGKGAGGRGTEVCTKVVKR
;
A
#
# COMPACT_ATOMS: atom_id res chain seq x y z
N MET A 1 73.17 18.86 -36.73
CA MET A 1 72.02 17.92 -36.73
C MET A 1 71.12 18.28 -35.56
N LYS A 2 69.86 18.69 -35.83
CA LYS A 2 68.90 19.14 -34.81
C LYS A 2 68.01 17.97 -34.41
N ALA A 3 67.98 17.64 -33.11
CA ALA A 3 67.01 16.71 -32.55
C ALA A 3 65.67 17.44 -32.35
N THR A 4 64.58 16.87 -32.87
CA THR A 4 63.21 17.31 -32.61
C THR A 4 62.57 16.29 -31.68
N LEU A 5 62.21 16.72 -30.47
CA LEU A 5 61.37 15.95 -29.54
C LEU A 5 59.90 16.14 -29.95
N SER A 6 59.24 15.05 -30.35
CA SER A 6 57.78 15.00 -30.46
C SER A 6 57.18 14.76 -29.08
N SER A 7 56.37 15.70 -28.60
CA SER A 7 55.58 15.55 -27.37
C SER A 7 54.21 14.97 -27.71
N LEU A 8 53.91 13.78 -27.18
CA LEU A 8 52.64 13.09 -27.32
C LEU A 8 51.72 13.51 -26.16
N ALA A 9 50.75 14.39 -26.41
CA ALA A 9 49.74 14.76 -25.42
C ALA A 9 48.59 13.74 -25.45
N ALA A 10 48.52 12.87 -24.45
CA ALA A 10 47.41 11.95 -24.25
C ALA A 10 46.24 12.67 -23.55
N LEU A 11 45.13 12.85 -24.27
CA LEU A 11 43.88 13.40 -23.74
C LEU A 11 43.12 12.28 -23.01
N LEU A 12 43.13 12.29 -21.68
CA LEU A 12 42.34 11.37 -20.84
C LEU A 12 40.91 11.92 -20.71
N PHE A 13 39.96 11.29 -21.39
CA PHE A 13 38.52 11.51 -21.17
C PHE A 13 38.07 10.75 -19.92
N SER A 14 37.89 11.47 -18.82
CA SER A 14 37.27 10.93 -17.60
C SER A 14 35.77 10.77 -17.81
N PHE A 15 35.30 9.53 -18.01
CA PHE A 15 33.88 9.20 -17.96
C PHE A 15 33.42 9.18 -16.49
N SER A 16 32.74 10.24 -16.06
CA SER A 16 32.04 10.26 -14.77
C SER A 16 30.77 9.42 -14.87
N LEU A 17 30.78 8.23 -14.27
CA LEU A 17 29.59 7.42 -14.05
C LEU A 17 28.77 8.06 -12.92
N SER A 18 27.75 8.84 -13.28
CA SER A 18 26.75 9.33 -12.31
C SER A 18 25.90 8.15 -11.85
N ASN A 19 26.16 7.67 -10.63
CA ASN A 19 25.30 6.71 -9.96
C ASN A 19 24.01 7.45 -9.56
N HIS A 20 22.96 7.32 -10.38
CA HIS A 20 21.64 7.79 -9.98
C HIS A 20 21.09 6.84 -8.91
N ALA A 21 21.14 7.27 -7.65
CA ALA A 21 20.34 6.64 -6.61
C ALA A 21 18.86 6.77 -7.01
N ILE A 22 18.18 5.64 -7.19
CA ILE A 22 16.74 5.61 -7.47
C ILE A 22 16.06 6.15 -6.21
N ALA A 23 15.56 7.38 -6.27
CA ALA A 23 14.78 7.96 -5.20
C ALA A 23 13.52 7.10 -5.00
N ARG A 24 13.17 6.84 -3.73
CA ARG A 24 11.92 6.16 -3.40
C ARG A 24 10.74 6.97 -3.97
N PRO A 25 9.68 6.30 -4.45
CA PRO A 25 8.51 7.00 -4.95
C PRO A 25 8.00 8.06 -3.99
N ALA A 26 7.61 9.22 -4.52
CA ALA A 26 7.12 10.31 -3.69
C ALA A 26 5.72 9.95 -3.15
N ASP A 27 5.60 9.80 -1.84
CA ASP A 27 4.31 9.60 -1.18
C ASP A 27 4.16 10.55 0.02
N PRO A 28 3.77 11.80 -0.24
CA PRO A 28 3.56 12.81 0.80
C PRO A 28 2.31 12.55 1.65
N LEU A 29 1.43 11.63 1.25
CA LEU A 29 0.29 11.19 2.07
C LEU A 29 0.67 10.04 3.01
N HIS A 30 1.90 9.52 2.87
CA HIS A 30 2.47 8.47 3.71
C HIS A 30 1.68 7.17 3.70
N VAL A 31 0.99 6.80 2.62
CA VAL A 31 0.14 5.59 2.54
C VAL A 31 0.90 4.33 2.11
N SER A 32 1.92 4.44 1.29
CA SER A 32 2.66 3.34 0.66
C SER A 32 3.55 2.60 1.64
N GLY A 33 3.65 1.28 1.49
CA GLY A 33 4.44 0.41 2.35
C GLY A 33 3.61 -0.67 3.04
N ASP A 34 4.27 -1.35 3.99
CA ASP A 34 3.71 -2.53 4.65
C ASP A 34 3.09 -2.18 6.00
N TYR A 35 1.88 -2.66 6.23
CA TYR A 35 1.11 -2.47 7.45
C TYR A 35 0.82 -3.80 8.11
N THR A 36 0.86 -3.80 9.44
CA THR A 36 0.27 -4.87 10.26
C THR A 36 -1.15 -4.47 10.62
N CYS A 37 -2.10 -5.35 10.34
CA CYS A 37 -3.52 -5.11 10.53
C CYS A 37 -4.15 -6.08 11.52
N THR A 38 -5.12 -5.59 12.27
CA THR A 38 -6.07 -6.40 13.03
C THR A 38 -7.49 -5.90 12.76
N GLY A 39 -8.47 -6.79 12.78
CA GLY A 39 -9.84 -6.41 12.49
C GLY A 39 -10.86 -7.49 12.85
N PHE A 40 -12.11 -7.21 12.49
CA PHE A 40 -13.23 -8.10 12.69
C PHE A 40 -14.17 -8.03 11.49
N ASP A 41 -14.49 -9.19 10.90
CA ASP A 41 -15.54 -9.36 9.90
C ASP A 41 -16.81 -9.95 10.54
N SER A 42 -17.97 -9.51 10.06
CA SER A 42 -19.28 -9.93 10.57
C SER A 42 -19.63 -11.41 10.41
N HIS A 43 -19.01 -12.10 9.45
CA HIS A 43 -19.17 -13.54 9.19
C HIS A 43 -17.95 -14.33 9.63
N ASP A 44 -16.74 -13.85 9.34
CA ASP A 44 -15.51 -14.61 9.61
C ASP A 44 -14.91 -14.35 11.01
N GLY A 45 -15.35 -13.28 11.68
CA GLY A 45 -14.89 -12.94 13.02
C GLY A 45 -13.55 -12.19 13.03
N ALA A 46 -12.79 -12.36 14.11
CA ALA A 46 -11.54 -11.63 14.30
C ALA A 46 -10.42 -12.15 13.38
N PHE A 47 -9.62 -11.23 12.85
CA PHE A 47 -8.53 -11.56 11.93
C PHE A 47 -7.27 -10.72 12.16
N THR A 48 -6.17 -11.21 11.61
CA THR A 48 -4.92 -10.47 11.45
C THR A 48 -4.55 -10.40 9.98
N GLY A 49 -3.74 -9.43 9.59
CA GLY A 49 -3.27 -9.38 8.21
C GLY A 49 -2.07 -8.48 7.96
N VAL A 50 -1.54 -8.59 6.76
CA VAL A 50 -0.45 -7.76 6.23
C VAL A 50 -0.94 -7.08 4.97
N LEU A 51 -1.04 -5.75 5.00
CA LEU A 51 -1.48 -4.92 3.90
C LEU A 51 -0.29 -4.16 3.31
N THR A 52 -0.06 -4.33 2.01
CA THR A 52 1.06 -3.69 1.31
C THR A 52 0.52 -2.76 0.24
N PHE A 53 0.76 -1.45 0.41
CA PHE A 53 0.43 -0.43 -0.59
C PHE A 53 1.61 -0.07 -1.47
N THR A 54 1.34 0.12 -2.75
CA THR A 54 2.27 0.71 -3.72
C THR A 54 1.59 1.92 -4.36
N VAL A 55 2.29 3.07 -4.37
CA VAL A 55 1.83 4.26 -5.09
C VAL A 55 1.87 4.05 -6.60
N ASP A 56 0.80 4.44 -7.29
CA ASP A 56 0.81 4.67 -8.72
C ASP A 56 1.15 6.14 -8.97
N GLU A 57 2.43 6.44 -9.17
CA GLU A 57 2.91 7.81 -9.37
C GLU A 57 2.32 8.47 -10.62
N ARG A 58 2.02 7.68 -11.66
CA ARG A 58 1.51 8.20 -12.94
C ARG A 58 0.05 8.62 -12.82
N ALA A 59 -0.72 7.93 -11.99
CA ALA A 59 -2.10 8.28 -11.71
C ALA A 59 -2.26 9.29 -10.56
N SER A 60 -1.22 9.50 -9.75
CA SER A 60 -1.26 10.42 -8.61
C SER A 60 -1.13 11.89 -9.01
N HIS A 61 -1.77 12.78 -8.23
CA HIS A 61 -1.67 14.23 -8.39
C HIS A 61 -1.45 14.88 -7.01
N PHE A 62 -0.29 14.62 -6.40
CA PHE A 62 -0.01 15.04 -5.03
C PHE A 62 -0.03 16.56 -4.78
N ALA A 63 0.23 17.38 -5.80
CA ALA A 63 0.06 18.83 -5.69
C ALA A 63 -1.40 19.26 -5.40
N GLN A 64 -2.38 18.37 -5.62
CA GLN A 64 -3.79 18.53 -5.27
C GLN A 64 -4.21 17.61 -4.10
N SER A 65 -3.25 17.06 -3.37
CA SER A 65 -3.45 16.08 -2.29
C SER A 65 -4.17 14.80 -2.73
N PHE A 66 -4.05 14.45 -4.01
CA PHE A 66 -4.61 13.23 -4.59
C PHE A 66 -3.53 12.16 -4.77
N GLY A 67 -3.74 10.98 -4.20
CA GLY A 67 -2.85 9.82 -4.37
C GLY A 67 -3.60 8.59 -4.87
N ALA A 68 -3.02 7.89 -5.84
CA ALA A 68 -3.55 6.64 -6.36
C ALA A 68 -2.64 5.47 -5.94
N TYR A 69 -3.22 4.34 -5.55
CA TYR A 69 -2.48 3.19 -5.04
C TYR A 69 -3.06 1.87 -5.53
N THR A 70 -2.19 0.88 -5.65
CA THR A 70 -2.55 -0.54 -5.70
C THR A 70 -2.13 -1.22 -4.40
N PHE A 71 -2.79 -2.30 -4.02
CA PHE A 71 -2.39 -3.04 -2.82
C PHE A 71 -2.69 -4.53 -2.90
N THR A 72 -2.01 -5.27 -2.04
CA THR A 72 -2.31 -6.65 -1.69
C THR A 72 -2.53 -6.73 -0.19
N PHE A 73 -3.52 -7.51 0.24
CA PHE A 73 -3.84 -7.77 1.64
C PHE A 73 -3.87 -9.27 1.90
N LYS A 74 -2.95 -9.75 2.74
CA LYS A 74 -2.89 -11.14 3.17
C LYS A 74 -3.55 -11.26 4.54
N VAL A 75 -4.69 -11.94 4.60
CA VAL A 75 -5.53 -12.06 5.80
C VAL A 75 -5.44 -13.46 6.36
N LYS A 76 -5.45 -13.57 7.69
CA LYS A 76 -5.56 -14.82 8.43
C LYS A 76 -6.73 -14.80 9.41
N VAL A 77 -7.59 -15.80 9.28
CA VAL A 77 -8.72 -16.09 10.20
C VAL A 77 -8.50 -17.49 10.75
N GLY A 78 -8.05 -17.59 12.01
CA GLY A 78 -7.56 -18.86 12.55
C GLY A 78 -6.44 -19.44 11.67
N GLU A 79 -6.63 -20.67 11.18
CA GLU A 79 -5.68 -21.36 10.30
C GLU A 79 -5.90 -21.06 8.80
N HIS A 80 -6.98 -20.37 8.44
CA HIS A 80 -7.30 -20.05 7.05
C HIS A 80 -6.59 -18.76 6.61
N ALA A 81 -5.98 -18.78 5.44
CA ALA A 81 -5.31 -17.64 4.83
C ALA A 81 -5.92 -17.30 3.47
N SER A 82 -6.21 -16.01 3.27
CA SER A 82 -6.75 -15.46 2.03
C SER A 82 -5.89 -14.30 1.56
N THR A 83 -5.84 -14.08 0.24
CA THR A 83 -5.19 -12.91 -0.34
C THR A 83 -6.23 -12.11 -1.10
N PHE A 84 -6.20 -10.80 -0.91
CA PHE A 84 -7.03 -9.85 -1.62
C PHE A 84 -6.14 -8.87 -2.36
N SER A 85 -6.52 -8.53 -3.58
CA SER A 85 -5.90 -7.46 -4.35
C SER A 85 -6.88 -6.33 -4.61
N GLY A 86 -6.36 -5.13 -4.78
CA GLY A 86 -7.20 -3.95 -4.94
C GLY A 86 -6.47 -2.69 -5.34
N TYR A 87 -7.25 -1.62 -5.40
CA TYR A 87 -6.78 -0.27 -5.69
C TYR A 87 -7.49 0.74 -4.80
N ALA A 88 -6.83 1.88 -4.59
CA ALA A 88 -7.30 2.91 -3.69
C ALA A 88 -7.02 4.31 -4.24
N ALA A 89 -7.90 5.24 -3.87
CA ALA A 89 -7.76 6.67 -4.14
C ALA A 89 -7.80 7.42 -2.81
N ALA A 90 -6.79 8.25 -2.58
CA ALA A 90 -6.69 9.11 -1.41
C ALA A 90 -6.94 10.57 -1.80
N GLN A 91 -7.67 11.29 -0.94
CA GLN A 91 -7.76 12.75 -0.96
C GLN A 91 -7.54 13.27 0.46
N GLY A 92 -6.41 13.93 0.69
CA GLY A 92 -6.01 14.35 2.04
C GLY A 92 -5.91 13.15 2.99
N GLN A 93 -6.71 13.14 4.06
CA GLN A 93 -6.73 12.08 5.08
C GLN A 93 -7.75 10.96 4.82
N SER A 94 -8.47 11.00 3.70
CA SER A 94 -9.46 10.00 3.34
C SER A 94 -8.94 9.07 2.26
N LEU A 95 -9.16 7.76 2.42
CA LEU A 95 -8.78 6.73 1.46
C LEU A 95 -10.02 5.90 1.11
N ALA A 96 -10.40 5.86 -0.16
CA ALA A 96 -11.43 4.96 -0.67
C ALA A 96 -10.76 3.76 -1.35
N MET A 97 -11.32 2.57 -1.18
CA MET A 97 -10.67 1.32 -1.59
C MET A 97 -11.68 0.39 -2.26
N TYR A 98 -11.25 -0.29 -3.33
CA TYR A 98 -11.89 -1.50 -3.83
C TYR A 98 -10.96 -2.68 -3.60
N PHE A 99 -11.51 -3.84 -3.24
CA PHE A 99 -10.76 -5.09 -3.09
C PHE A 99 -11.60 -6.30 -3.51
N ALA A 100 -10.92 -7.36 -3.94
CA ALA A 100 -11.51 -8.66 -4.20
C ALA A 100 -10.56 -9.76 -3.74
N ASN A 101 -11.13 -10.88 -3.29
CA ASN A 101 -10.38 -12.09 -3.00
C ASN A 101 -9.78 -12.62 -4.32
N ASP A 102 -8.50 -12.99 -4.27
CA ASP A 102 -7.77 -13.46 -5.44
C ASP A 102 -8.13 -14.91 -5.81
N SER A 103 -8.85 -15.62 -4.94
CA SER A 103 -9.32 -16.99 -5.20
C SER A 103 -10.53 -17.01 -6.13
N GLU A 104 -10.45 -17.82 -7.19
CA GLU A 104 -11.57 -18.08 -8.11
C GLU A 104 -12.77 -18.74 -7.41
N ASP A 105 -12.54 -19.44 -6.29
CA ASP A 105 -13.58 -20.10 -5.49
C ASP A 105 -14.40 -19.11 -4.63
N ALA A 106 -13.98 -17.84 -4.53
CA ALA A 106 -14.61 -16.82 -3.71
C ALA A 106 -15.06 -15.57 -4.50
N PRO A 107 -15.82 -15.70 -5.61
CA PRO A 107 -16.10 -14.58 -6.53
C PRO A 107 -17.00 -13.48 -5.95
N THR A 108 -17.67 -13.76 -4.83
CA THR A 108 -18.52 -12.79 -4.11
C THR A 108 -17.78 -12.08 -2.98
N ASP A 109 -16.58 -12.53 -2.64
CA ASP A 109 -15.76 -11.98 -1.57
C ASP A 109 -14.98 -10.75 -2.08
N ARG A 110 -15.74 -9.69 -2.36
CA ARG A 110 -15.25 -8.42 -2.87
C ARG A 110 -16.09 -7.27 -2.35
N GLY A 111 -15.50 -6.09 -2.26
CA GLY A 111 -16.18 -4.96 -1.65
C GLY A 111 -15.48 -3.63 -1.81
N VAL A 112 -16.03 -2.67 -1.09
CA VAL A 112 -15.47 -1.33 -0.95
C VAL A 112 -15.13 -1.05 0.49
N GLY A 113 -14.08 -0.27 0.70
CA GLY A 113 -13.66 0.21 2.00
C GLY A 113 -13.41 1.70 1.99
N MET A 114 -13.50 2.30 3.17
CA MET A 114 -12.99 3.63 3.43
C MET A 114 -12.10 3.61 4.66
N ALA A 115 -11.02 4.38 4.63
CA ALA A 115 -10.13 4.56 5.76
C ALA A 115 -9.84 6.03 6.03
N LEU A 116 -9.70 6.35 7.32
CA LEU A 116 -9.07 7.59 7.77
C LEU A 116 -7.58 7.34 7.97
N ILE A 117 -6.76 8.23 7.41
CA ILE A 117 -5.31 8.20 7.49
C ILE A 117 -4.87 9.14 8.62
N THR A 118 -4.15 8.61 9.60
CA THR A 118 -3.37 9.42 10.54
C THR A 118 -1.88 9.20 10.32
N HIS A 119 -1.09 10.23 10.58
CA HIS A 119 0.36 10.18 10.51
C HIS A 119 0.91 10.90 11.73
N ASP A 120 1.14 10.11 12.77
CA ASP A 120 1.48 10.59 14.10
C ASP A 120 2.94 10.26 14.42
N GLN A 121 3.52 10.99 15.37
CA GLN A 121 4.84 10.71 15.88
C GLN A 121 4.72 10.20 17.31
N ASP A 122 5.34 9.07 17.63
CA ASP A 122 5.38 8.57 19.01
C ASP A 122 6.37 9.37 19.88
N THR A 123 6.40 9.06 21.18
CA THR A 123 7.27 9.72 22.16
C THR A 123 8.76 9.50 21.90
N GLU A 124 9.12 8.50 21.09
CA GLU A 124 10.49 8.17 20.69
C GLU A 124 10.88 8.85 19.36
N GLY A 125 9.97 9.63 18.76
CA GLY A 125 10.20 10.36 17.52
C GLY A 125 9.96 9.52 16.26
N LYS A 126 9.38 8.32 16.38
CA LYS A 126 9.08 7.43 15.25
C LYS A 126 7.73 7.77 14.65
N PHE A 127 7.67 7.84 13.32
CA PHE A 127 6.41 8.10 12.62
C PHE A 127 5.60 6.82 12.46
N ILE A 128 4.33 6.87 12.86
CA ILE A 128 3.34 5.82 12.72
C ILE A 128 2.26 6.34 11.77
N THR A 129 2.04 5.61 10.68
CA THR A 129 0.84 5.82 9.85
C THR A 129 -0.20 4.80 10.23
N THR A 130 -1.41 5.26 10.56
CA THR A 130 -2.54 4.39 10.92
C THR A 130 -3.66 4.56 9.90
N LEU A 131 -4.25 3.44 9.48
CA LEU A 131 -5.46 3.41 8.67
C LEU A 131 -6.59 2.86 9.54
N HIS A 132 -7.60 3.69 9.80
CA HIS A 132 -8.82 3.27 10.47
C HIS A 132 -9.87 2.94 9.41
N LYS A 133 -10.00 1.67 9.06
CA LYS A 133 -10.80 1.22 7.93
C LYS A 133 -12.12 0.62 8.37
N SER A 134 -13.16 0.92 7.61
CA SER A 134 -14.42 0.16 7.58
C SER A 134 -14.71 -0.27 6.16
N TYR A 135 -15.43 -1.39 5.99
CA TYR A 135 -15.70 -1.93 4.67
C TYR A 135 -17.04 -2.64 4.58
N TYR A 136 -17.49 -2.81 3.33
CA TYR A 136 -18.72 -3.50 2.98
C TYR A 136 -18.51 -4.38 1.74
N LEU A 137 -18.90 -5.65 1.86
CA LEU A 137 -18.90 -6.66 0.81
C LEU A 137 -20.35 -7.04 0.52
N PRO A 138 -20.98 -6.44 -0.50
CA PRO A 138 -22.42 -6.62 -0.69
C PRO A 138 -22.80 -8.07 -0.89
N ASP A 139 -22.06 -8.81 -1.71
CA ASP A 139 -22.44 -10.14 -2.16
C ASP A 139 -21.92 -11.25 -1.23
N TYR A 140 -20.93 -10.96 -0.38
CA TYR A 140 -20.28 -11.94 0.48
C TYR A 140 -21.26 -12.54 1.48
N MET A 141 -21.44 -13.86 1.43
CA MET A 141 -22.32 -14.64 2.32
C MET A 141 -23.77 -14.14 2.38
N ARG A 142 -24.23 -13.32 1.42
CA ARG A 142 -25.57 -12.73 1.44
C ARG A 142 -26.68 -13.79 1.32
N THR A 143 -26.46 -14.80 0.49
CA THR A 143 -27.41 -15.90 0.23
C THR A 143 -26.98 -17.21 0.87
N SER A 144 -25.98 -17.20 1.75
CA SER A 144 -25.52 -18.44 2.38
C SER A 144 -26.59 -18.96 3.35
N LYS A 145 -26.65 -20.29 3.52
CA LYS A 145 -27.59 -20.94 4.46
C LYS A 145 -27.33 -20.56 5.93
N GLU A 146 -26.12 -20.12 6.21
CA GLU A 146 -25.65 -19.58 7.50
C GLU A 146 -25.93 -18.05 7.61
N GLY A 147 -26.46 -17.45 6.54
CA GLY A 147 -26.35 -16.04 6.22
C GLY A 147 -27.17 -15.10 7.10
N LYS A 148 -26.47 -14.14 7.70
CA LYS A 148 -27.06 -12.97 8.40
C LYS A 148 -27.65 -11.91 7.44
N GLY A 149 -27.94 -12.25 6.18
CA GLY A 149 -28.73 -11.48 5.20
C GLY A 149 -28.17 -10.15 4.67
N ALA A 150 -27.21 -9.51 5.34
CA ALA A 150 -26.78 -8.13 5.03
C ALA A 150 -25.58 -8.01 4.05
N GLY A 151 -24.95 -9.12 3.65
CA GLY A 151 -23.60 -9.12 3.06
C GLY A 151 -22.51 -9.10 4.15
N GLY A 152 -21.23 -9.09 3.76
CA GLY A 152 -20.09 -8.96 4.67
C GLY A 152 -19.79 -7.51 5.03
N ARG A 153 -19.30 -7.28 6.24
CA ARG A 153 -18.84 -5.98 6.71
C ARG A 153 -17.87 -6.14 7.86
N GLY A 154 -16.98 -5.18 8.00
CA GLY A 154 -16.02 -5.20 9.08
C GLY A 154 -15.30 -3.89 9.29
N THR A 155 -14.46 -3.91 10.30
CA THR A 155 -13.57 -2.80 10.66
C THR A 155 -12.18 -3.34 10.93
N GLU A 156 -11.16 -2.59 10.54
CA GLU A 156 -9.77 -2.94 10.81
C GLU A 156 -8.93 -1.70 11.09
N VAL A 157 -7.86 -1.91 11.85
CA VAL A 157 -6.81 -0.91 12.08
C VAL A 157 -5.51 -1.47 11.54
N CYS A 158 -4.90 -0.75 10.61
CA CYS A 158 -3.63 -1.10 10.01
C CYS A 158 -2.58 -0.06 10.43
N THR A 159 -1.42 -0.53 10.90
CA THR A 159 -0.33 0.36 11.34
C THR A 159 0.95 0.06 10.57
N LYS A 160 1.58 1.12 10.08
CA LYS A 160 2.91 1.09 9.48
C LYS A 160 3.81 1.99 10.29
N VAL A 161 4.96 1.47 10.70
CA VAL A 161 5.92 2.28 11.44
C VAL A 161 7.17 2.56 10.62
N VAL A 162 7.42 3.84 10.36
CA VAL A 162 8.55 4.31 9.57
C VAL A 162 9.72 4.53 10.51
N LYS A 163 10.74 3.67 10.43
CA LYS A 163 12.03 3.92 11.07
C LYS A 163 12.78 4.96 10.23
N ARG A 164 13.32 5.99 10.88
CA ARG A 164 14.28 6.91 10.25
C ARG A 164 15.52 6.15 9.80
#